data_AF-K0UHS3-F1
#
_entry.id   AF-K0UHS3-F1
#
_cell.length_a   1.000
_cell.length_b   1.000
_cell.length_c   1.000
_cell.angle_alpha   90.00
_cell.angle_beta   90.00
_cell.angle_gamma   90.00
#
_symmetry.space_group_name_H-M   'P 1'
#
loop_
_entity.id
_entity.type
_entity.pdbx_description
1 polymer ?
#
loop_
_entity_poly.entity_id
_entity_poly.type
_entity_poly.pdbx_seq_one_letter_code
_entity_poly.pdbx_strand_id
1 'polypeptide(L)'
;KPLLLIGSSGMAVTLITMAFIFANATLDADGNPSLPGASGVIALIAANLFVVAFGMSWGPVVWVLLGEMFPNRIRAAALGLAAAGQWAANWLITITFPGLREHLGLAYGFYGLCAILSGLFVWRWVMETKGVSLEDMHGAVLREDKTAAG
;
A
#
# COMPACT_ATOMS: atom_id res chain seq x y z
N LYS A 1 -13.09 -5.45 -1.73
CA LYS A 1 -12.88 -4.07 -1.24
C LYS A 1 -12.49 -3.96 0.25
N PRO A 2 -13.21 -4.57 1.23
CA PRO A 2 -13.01 -4.26 2.65
C PRO A 2 -11.63 -4.68 3.17
N LEU A 3 -11.07 -5.79 2.70
CA LEU A 3 -9.73 -6.24 3.09
C LEU A 3 -8.63 -5.24 2.69
N LEU A 4 -8.71 -4.66 1.50
CA LEU A 4 -7.74 -3.66 1.02
C LEU A 4 -7.84 -2.37 1.84
N LEU A 5 -9.04 -1.95 2.22
CA LEU A 5 -9.26 -0.77 3.05
C LEU A 5 -8.74 -0.97 4.47
N ILE A 6 -9.08 -2.09 5.12
CA ILE A 6 -8.56 -2.44 6.46
C ILE A 6 -7.03 -2.49 6.45
N GLY A 7 -6.48 -3.11 5.40
CA GLY A 7 -5.05 -3.15 5.13
C GLY A 7 -4.40 -1.77 5.03
N SER A 8 -4.93 -0.90 4.16
CA SER A 8 -4.44 0.47 3.99
C SER A 8 -4.50 1.27 5.28
N SER A 9 -5.59 1.15 6.04
CA SER A 9 -5.72 1.82 7.34
C SER A 9 -4.68 1.32 8.35
N GLY A 10 -4.49 0.00 8.46
CA GLY A 10 -3.46 -0.58 9.32
C GLY A 10 -2.06 -0.11 8.94
N MET A 11 -1.71 -0.16 7.66
CA MET A 11 -0.43 0.31 7.15
C MET A 11 -0.22 1.81 7.39
N ALA A 12 -1.22 2.65 7.10
CA ALA A 12 -1.13 4.09 7.32
C ALA A 12 -0.88 4.42 8.80
N VAL A 13 -1.63 3.82 9.72
CA VAL A 13 -1.44 4.04 11.16
C VAL A 13 -0.03 3.63 11.59
N THR A 14 0.45 2.46 11.17
CA THR A 14 1.79 1.98 11.53
C THR A 14 2.90 2.84 10.94
N LEU A 15 2.78 3.29 9.69
CA LEU A 15 3.79 4.11 9.02
C LEU A 15 3.82 5.54 9.57
N ILE A 16 2.67 6.12 9.91
CA ILE A 16 2.60 7.44 10.57
C ILE A 16 3.19 7.37 11.98
N THR A 17 2.93 6.28 12.71
CA THR A 17 3.54 6.04 14.03
C THR A 17 5.06 5.98 13.90
N MET A 18 5.58 5.23 12.91
CA MET A 18 7.02 5.18 12.61
C MET A 18 7.57 6.56 12.22
N ALA A 19 6.86 7.30 11.36
CA ALA A 19 7.24 8.64 10.96
C ALA A 19 7.41 9.58 12.16
N PHE A 20 6.46 9.55 13.10
CA PHE A 20 6.52 10.36 14.31
C PHE A 20 7.69 9.94 15.22
N ILE A 21 7.90 8.64 15.41
CA ILE A 21 8.99 8.13 16.25
C ILE A 21 10.35 8.51 15.65
N PHE A 22 10.56 8.28 14.36
CA PHE A 22 11.83 8.58 13.69
C PHE A 22 12.05 10.07 13.42
N ALA A 23 11.00 10.89 13.36
CA ALA A 23 11.14 12.35 13.29
C ALA A 23 11.63 12.96 14.61
N ASN A 24 11.36 12.30 15.74
CA ASN A 24 11.80 12.73 17.07
C ASN A 24 12.98 11.90 17.60
N ALA A 25 13.57 11.03 16.77
CA ALA A 25 14.71 10.23 17.16
C ALA A 25 15.95 11.10 17.36
N THR A 26 16.65 10.87 18.46
CA THR A 26 17.96 11.50 18.73
C THR A 26 19.06 10.67 18.09
N LEU A 27 20.19 11.27 17.73
CA LEU A 27 21.35 10.51 17.26
C LEU A 27 22.21 10.08 18.45
N ASP A 28 22.70 8.83 18.43
CA ASP A 28 23.73 8.37 19.36
C ASP A 28 25.12 8.93 19.00
N ALA A 29 26.12 8.57 19.80
CA ALA A 29 27.51 9.02 19.61
C ALA A 29 28.12 8.55 18.27
N ASP A 30 27.56 7.50 17.67
CA ASP A 30 28.00 6.92 16.40
C ASP A 30 27.18 7.44 15.20
N GLY A 31 26.25 8.38 15.44
CA GLY A 31 25.39 8.97 14.42
C GLY A 31 24.20 8.09 14.01
N ASN A 32 23.89 7.02 14.76
CA ASN A 32 22.73 6.18 14.50
C ASN A 32 21.48 6.71 15.24
N PRO A 33 20.27 6.45 14.72
CA PRO A 33 19.04 6.80 15.42
C PRO A 33 18.91 6.04 16.75
N SER A 34 19.00 6.78 17.85
CA SER A 34 18.71 6.32 19.21
C SER A 34 17.25 6.60 19.57
N LEU A 35 16.56 5.53 19.94
CA LEU A 35 15.15 5.52 20.33
C LEU A 35 15.04 5.20 21.82
N PRO A 36 15.15 6.20 22.72
CA PRO A 36 15.12 5.96 24.15
C PRO A 36 13.73 5.54 24.64
N GLY A 37 13.70 4.70 25.69
CA GLY A 37 12.49 4.29 26.39
C GLY A 37 11.57 3.40 25.54
N ALA A 38 10.26 3.66 25.60
CA ALA A 38 9.24 2.84 24.92
C ALA A 38 9.24 2.99 23.38
N SER A 39 9.88 4.03 22.84
CA SER A 39 9.83 4.36 21.41
C SER A 39 10.38 3.25 20.51
N GLY A 40 11.49 2.60 20.90
CA GLY A 40 12.07 1.48 20.16
C GLY A 40 11.15 0.25 20.11
N VAL A 41 10.49 -0.08 21.23
CA VAL A 41 9.54 -1.20 21.29
C VAL A 41 8.29 -0.90 20.47
N ILE A 42 7.77 0.34 20.54
CA ILE A 42 6.62 0.76 19.74
C ILE A 42 6.96 0.71 18.25
N ALA A 43 8.14 1.18 17.85
CA ALA A 43 8.60 1.11 16.46
C ALA A 43 8.69 -0.33 15.96
N LEU A 44 9.23 -1.24 16.78
CA LEU A 44 9.31 -2.67 16.46
C LEU A 44 7.92 -3.28 16.25
N ILE A 45 6.98 -3.01 17.17
CA ILE A 45 5.60 -3.50 17.07
C ILE A 45 4.92 -2.92 15.83
N ALA A 46 5.07 -1.61 15.58
CA ALA A 46 4.49 -0.93 14.42
C ALA A 46 5.02 -1.51 13.10
N ALA A 47 6.33 -1.76 13.00
CA ALA A 47 6.94 -2.38 11.82
C ALA A 47 6.39 -3.79 11.54
N ASN A 48 6.23 -4.61 12.59
CA ASN A 48 5.66 -5.95 12.45
C ASN A 48 4.17 -5.91 12.09
N LEU A 49 3.41 -5.01 12.71
CA LEU A 49 2.00 -4.84 12.40
C LEU A 49 1.81 -4.34 10.96
N PHE A 50 2.70 -3.49 10.45
CA PHE A 50 2.74 -3.11 9.04
C PHE A 50 2.89 -4.34 8.13
N VAL A 51 3.88 -5.21 8.42
CA VAL A 51 4.12 -6.43 7.63
C VAL A 51 2.91 -7.35 7.65
N VAL A 52 2.30 -7.55 8.82
CA VAL A 52 1.08 -8.38 8.96
C VAL A 52 -0.07 -7.77 8.16
N ALA A 53 -0.34 -6.47 8.33
CA ALA A 53 -1.40 -5.76 7.63
C ALA A 53 -1.22 -5.83 6.11
N PHE A 54 -0.01 -5.58 5.61
CA PHE A 54 0.30 -5.70 4.19
C PHE A 54 0.13 -7.14 3.69
N GLY A 55 0.68 -8.13 4.42
CA GLY A 55 0.68 -9.53 4.02
C GLY A 55 -0.71 -10.16 3.98
N MET A 56 -1.61 -9.75 4.88
CA MET A 56 -2.99 -10.23 4.89
C MET A 56 -3.91 -9.52 3.89
N SER A 57 -3.51 -8.35 3.38
CA SER A 57 -4.31 -7.56 2.45
C SER A 57 -3.60 -7.30 1.12
N TRP A 58 -2.76 -6.28 1.04
CA TRP A 58 -2.28 -5.73 -0.23
C TRP A 58 -1.35 -6.69 -0.95
N GLY A 59 -0.59 -7.51 -0.22
CA GLY A 59 0.31 -8.52 -0.78
C GLY A 59 -0.42 -9.48 -1.73
N PRO A 60 -1.33 -10.34 -1.25
CA PRO A 60 -2.03 -11.29 -2.11
C PRO A 60 -3.23 -10.68 -2.85
N VAL A 61 -3.98 -9.78 -2.22
CA VAL A 61 -5.29 -9.36 -2.75
C VAL A 61 -5.15 -8.51 -4.01
N VAL A 62 -4.09 -7.71 -4.16
CA VAL A 62 -3.91 -6.88 -5.37
C VAL A 62 -3.78 -7.74 -6.63
N TRP A 63 -3.05 -8.86 -6.54
CA TRP A 63 -2.83 -9.75 -7.67
C TRP A 63 -4.07 -10.53 -8.05
N VAL A 64 -4.84 -10.95 -7.04
CA VAL A 64 -6.16 -11.58 -7.26
C VAL A 64 -7.09 -10.58 -7.93
N LEU A 65 -7.20 -9.36 -7.40
CA LEU A 65 -8.05 -8.31 -7.95
C LEU A 65 -7.69 -7.98 -9.41
N LEU A 66 -6.40 -7.82 -9.72
CA LEU A 66 -5.95 -7.58 -11.10
C LEU A 66 -6.28 -8.76 -12.02
N GLY A 67 -6.09 -9.99 -11.53
CA GLY A 67 -6.44 -11.20 -12.28
C GLY A 67 -7.93 -11.31 -12.57
N GLU A 68 -8.76 -10.86 -11.63
CA GLU A 68 -10.21 -10.80 -11.80
C GLU A 68 -10.58 -9.67 -12.77
N MET A 69 -10.21 -8.42 -12.47
CA MET A 69 -10.70 -7.18 -13.09
C MET A 69 -10.59 -7.15 -14.63
N PHE A 70 -9.62 -7.84 -15.23
CA PHE A 70 -9.41 -7.84 -16.67
C PHE A 70 -10.01 -9.06 -17.38
N PRO A 71 -10.66 -8.87 -18.55
CA PRO A 71 -11.20 -9.98 -19.34
C PRO A 71 -10.06 -10.84 -19.90
N ASN A 72 -10.32 -12.16 -20.05
CA ASN A 72 -9.32 -13.17 -20.44
C ASN A 72 -8.42 -12.75 -21.61
N ARG A 73 -8.98 -12.07 -22.62
CA ARG A 73 -8.26 -11.67 -23.83
C ARG A 73 -7.11 -10.69 -23.58
N ILE A 74 -7.25 -9.77 -22.61
CA ILE A 74 -6.24 -8.74 -22.31
C ILE A 74 -5.55 -8.97 -20.96
N ARG A 75 -6.01 -9.94 -20.16
CA ARG A 75 -5.56 -10.19 -18.79
C ARG A 75 -4.04 -10.31 -18.70
N ALA A 76 -3.43 -11.14 -19.56
CA ALA A 76 -1.98 -11.34 -19.53
C ALA A 76 -1.20 -10.04 -19.78
N ALA A 77 -1.63 -9.23 -20.76
CA ALA A 77 -1.00 -7.95 -21.07
C ALA A 77 -1.19 -6.93 -19.92
N ALA A 78 -2.38 -6.87 -19.33
CA ALA A 78 -2.68 -5.98 -18.21
C ALA A 78 -1.89 -6.34 -16.95
N LEU A 79 -1.77 -7.63 -16.63
CA LEU A 79 -0.92 -8.11 -15.53
C LEU A 79 0.55 -7.82 -15.79
N GLY A 80 1.02 -7.97 -17.04
CA GLY A 80 2.39 -7.61 -17.43
C GLY A 80 2.68 -6.13 -17.22
N LEU A 81 1.76 -5.25 -17.61
CA LEU A 81 1.90 -3.80 -17.39
C LEU A 81 1.89 -3.44 -15.90
N ALA A 82 1.01 -4.06 -15.11
CA ALA A 82 0.96 -3.88 -13.66
C ALA A 82 2.27 -4.32 -13.00
N ALA A 83 2.82 -5.48 -13.41
CA ALA A 83 4.10 -5.96 -12.92
C ALA A 83 5.25 -5.03 -13.32
N ALA A 84 5.28 -4.52 -14.55
CA ALA A 84 6.27 -3.54 -14.99
C ALA A 84 6.21 -2.25 -14.14
N GLY A 85 5.00 -1.75 -13.87
CA GLY A 85 4.79 -0.61 -12.97
C GLY A 85 5.28 -0.86 -11.55
N GLN A 86 5.04 -2.06 -11.02
CA GLN A 86 5.57 -2.47 -9.71
C GLN A 86 7.10 -2.48 -9.71
N TRP A 87 7.74 -3.07 -10.72
CA TRP A 87 9.20 -3.10 -10.82
C TRP A 87 9.79 -1.70 -10.96
N ALA A 88 9.14 -0.81 -11.72
CA ALA A 88 9.56 0.60 -11.82
C ALA A 88 9.47 1.31 -10.46
N ALA A 89 8.39 1.10 -9.70
CA ALA A 89 8.26 1.65 -8.35
C ALA A 89 9.32 1.09 -7.39
N ASN A 90 9.63 -0.21 -7.47
CA ASN A 90 10.69 -0.83 -6.67
C ASN A 90 12.07 -0.23 -6.99
N TRP A 91 12.34 -0.03 -8.28
CA TRP A 91 13.57 0.63 -8.73
C TRP A 91 13.65 2.07 -8.19
N LEU A 92 12.56 2.84 -8.30
CA LEU A 92 12.49 4.22 -7.81
C LEU A 92 12.75 4.28 -6.29
N ILE A 93 12.16 3.38 -5.51
CA ILE A 93 12.41 3.31 -4.06
C ILE A 93 13.89 2.98 -3.80
N THR A 94 14.44 2.00 -4.50
CA THR A 94 15.84 1.57 -4.34
C THR A 94 16.83 2.72 -4.57
N ILE A 95 16.62 3.54 -5.60
CA ILE A 95 17.52 4.66 -5.91
C ILE A 95 17.31 5.87 -5.00
N THR A 96 16.09 6.09 -4.48
CA THR A 96 15.78 7.25 -3.63
C THR A 96 16.09 7.00 -2.16
N PHE A 97 16.01 5.74 -1.70
CA PHE A 97 16.23 5.36 -0.31
C PHE A 97 17.59 5.79 0.29
N PRO A 98 18.73 5.72 -0.43
CA PRO A 98 20.02 6.17 0.11
C PRO A 98 20.06 7.64 0.55
N GLY A 99 19.29 8.52 -0.11
CA GLY A 99 19.12 9.91 0.34
C GLY A 99 18.04 10.06 1.40
N LEU A 100 16.98 9.25 1.33
CA LEU A 100 15.87 9.29 2.28
C LEU A 100 16.23 8.73 3.67
N ARG A 101 17.23 7.84 3.76
CA ARG A 101 17.66 7.23 5.03
C ARG A 101 18.22 8.23 6.04
N GLU A 102 18.68 9.39 5.60
CA GLU A 102 19.14 10.48 6.47
C GLU A 102 17.95 11.20 7.14
N HIS A 103 16.74 11.03 6.60
CA HIS A 103 15.50 11.62 7.08
C HIS A 103 14.39 10.57 7.20
N LEU A 104 14.61 9.56 8.03
CA LEU A 104 13.67 8.44 8.22
C LEU A 104 12.24 8.89 8.56
N GLY A 105 12.08 9.94 9.35
CA GLY A 105 10.75 10.51 9.64
C GLY A 105 10.01 10.97 8.37
N LEU A 106 10.70 11.63 7.44
CA LEU A 106 10.13 12.04 6.15
C LEU A 106 9.88 10.84 5.24
N ALA A 107 10.80 9.85 5.24
CA ALA A 107 10.63 8.62 4.47
C ALA A 107 9.36 7.87 4.86
N TYR A 108 9.19 7.56 6.15
CA TYR A 108 8.01 6.89 6.67
C TYR A 108 6.75 7.74 6.53
N GLY A 109 6.85 9.06 6.67
CA GLY A 109 5.74 9.99 6.44
C GLY A 109 5.25 9.96 4.99
N PHE A 110 6.17 9.96 4.03
CA PHE A 110 5.86 9.82 2.61
C PHE A 110 5.19 8.46 2.31
N TYR A 111 5.73 7.36 2.83
CA TYR A 111 5.12 6.05 2.66
C TYR A 111 3.74 5.95 3.34
N GLY A 112 3.56 6.59 4.50
CA GLY A 112 2.27 6.70 5.17
C GLY A 112 1.25 7.47 4.34
N LEU A 113 1.66 8.57 3.71
CA LEU A 113 0.82 9.32 2.76
C LEU A 113 0.43 8.44 1.56
N CYS A 114 1.37 7.69 0.98
CA CYS A 114 1.08 6.74 -0.09
C CYS A 114 0.06 5.67 0.34
N ALA A 115 0.13 5.17 1.58
CA ALA A 115 -0.84 4.21 2.11
C ALA A 115 -2.25 4.82 2.30
N ILE A 116 -2.34 6.09 2.68
CA ILE A 116 -3.62 6.83 2.72
C ILE A 116 -4.19 7.00 1.32
N LEU A 117 -3.36 7.46 0.38
CA LEU A 117 -3.77 7.66 -1.01
C LEU A 117 -4.20 6.35 -1.68
N SER A 118 -3.53 5.23 -1.37
CA SER A 118 -3.93 3.92 -1.85
C SER A 118 -5.28 3.47 -1.27
N GLY A 119 -5.51 3.74 0.01
CA GLY A 119 -6.81 3.50 0.65
C GLY A 119 -7.94 4.35 0.03
N LEU A 120 -7.68 5.64 -0.21
CA LEU A 120 -8.63 6.53 -0.88
C LEU A 120 -8.91 6.05 -2.32
N PHE A 121 -7.86 5.60 -3.02
CA PHE A 121 -8.01 5.06 -4.37
C PHE A 121 -8.91 3.83 -4.39
N VAL A 122 -8.68 2.88 -3.47
CA VAL A 122 -9.53 1.69 -3.32
C VAL A 122 -10.96 2.07 -2.98
N TRP A 123 -11.14 3.03 -2.07
CA TRP A 123 -12.47 3.46 -1.66
C TRP A 123 -13.27 4.03 -2.83
N ARG A 124 -12.63 4.86 -3.67
CA ARG A 124 -13.31 5.63 -4.72
C ARG A 124 -13.42 4.92 -6.08
N TRP A 125 -12.43 4.11 -6.46
CA TRP A 125 -12.33 3.54 -7.82
C TRP A 125 -12.30 2.02 -7.89
N VAL A 126 -12.05 1.31 -6.77
CA VAL A 126 -12.09 -0.15 -6.78
C VAL A 126 -13.51 -0.64 -6.51
N MET A 127 -14.05 -1.37 -7.50
CA MET A 127 -15.31 -2.11 -7.39
C MET A 127 -15.14 -3.38 -6.56
N GLU A 128 -16.22 -3.85 -5.95
CA GLU A 128 -16.23 -5.13 -5.22
C GLU A 128 -16.37 -6.28 -6.24
N THR A 129 -15.28 -7.01 -6.54
CA THR A 129 -15.31 -8.17 -7.46
C THR A 129 -15.89 -9.44 -6.80
N LYS A 130 -16.16 -9.39 -5.49
CA LYS A 130 -16.54 -10.55 -4.69
C LYS A 130 -17.95 -11.04 -5.07
N GLY A 131 -18.02 -12.26 -5.62
CA GLY A 131 -19.30 -12.94 -5.93
C GLY A 131 -19.82 -12.72 -7.35
N VAL A 132 -19.06 -12.05 -8.22
CA VAL A 132 -19.38 -11.95 -9.65
C VAL A 132 -18.57 -13.01 -10.39
N SER A 133 -19.22 -13.79 -11.26
CA SER A 133 -18.49 -14.74 -12.11
C SER A 133 -17.55 -13.97 -13.04
N LEU A 134 -16.39 -14.56 -13.39
CA LEU A 134 -15.42 -13.91 -14.29
C LEU A 134 -16.04 -13.55 -15.65
N GLU A 135 -17.09 -14.24 -16.06
CA GLU A 135 -17.84 -14.04 -17.30
C GLU A 135 -18.79 -12.83 -17.21
N ASP A 136 -19.35 -12.55 -16.03
CA ASP A 136 -20.35 -11.49 -15.81
C ASP A 136 -19.74 -10.12 -15.48
N MET A 137 -18.43 -10.05 -15.20
CA MET A 137 -17.79 -8.78 -14.83
C MET A 137 -17.87 -7.72 -15.93
N HIS A 138 -17.93 -8.11 -17.20
CA HIS A 138 -18.13 -7.16 -18.30
C HIS A 138 -19.48 -6.43 -18.19
N GLY A 139 -20.54 -7.14 -17.79
CA GLY A 139 -21.88 -6.57 -17.60
C GLY A 139 -22.00 -5.74 -16.32
N ALA A 140 -21.29 -6.14 -15.26
CA ALA A 140 -21.26 -5.40 -13.99
C ALA A 140 -20.54 -4.05 -14.12
N VAL A 141 -19.37 -4.03 -14.76
CA VAL A 141 -18.59 -2.80 -15.01
C VAL A 141 -19.41 -1.78 -15.83
N LEU A 142 -20.09 -2.24 -16.90
CA LEU A 142 -20.94 -1.38 -17.74
C LEU A 142 -22.18 -0.82 -17.01
N ARG A 143 -22.67 -1.50 -15.96
CA ARG A 143 -23.79 -1.03 -15.13
C ARG A 143 -23.36 0.01 -14.10
N GLU A 144 -22.18 -0.17 -13.50
CA GLU A 144 -21.65 0.81 -12.55
C GLU A 144 -21.30 2.13 -13.24
N ASP A 145 -20.70 2.07 -14.45
CA ASP A 145 -20.39 3.26 -15.25
C ASP A 145 -21.64 4.08 -15.61
N LYS A 146 -22.77 3.41 -15.90
CA LYS A 146 -24.06 4.07 -16.13
C LYS A 146 -24.70 4.66 -14.88
N THR A 147 -24.43 4.09 -13.71
CA THR A 147 -24.97 4.57 -12.43
C THR A 147 -24.14 5.73 -11.87
N ALA A 148 -22.84 5.78 -12.17
CA ALA A 148 -21.95 6.88 -11.80
C ALA A 148 -22.07 8.10 -12.74
N ALA A 149 -22.63 7.93 -13.93
CA ALA A 149 -22.80 8.98 -14.94
C ALA A 149 -24.23 9.58 -15.00
N GLY A 150 -25.16 9.12 -14.15
CA GLY A 150 -26.52 9.66 -14.00
C GLY A 150 -26.71 10.36 -12.67
#